data_AF-A0A2G2HT07-F1
#
_entry.id   AF-A0A2G2HT07-F1
#
_cell.length_a   1.000
_cell.length_b   1.000
_cell.length_c   1.000
_cell.angle_alpha   90.00
_cell.angle_beta   90.00
_cell.angle_gamma   90.00
#
_symmetry.space_group_name_H-M   'P 1'
#
loop_
_entity.id
_entity.type
_entity.pdbx_description
1 polymer ?
#
loop_
_entity_poly.entity_id
_entity_poly.type
_entity_poly.pdbx_seq_one_letter_code
_entity_poly.pdbx_strand_id
1 'polypeptide(L)'
;MARRRQIERLNGIARIWAETGPTSRFLIGTLIVAAIGLVGLTPKTLFNTELVWPYATFVAAVGWGRSGLGLRPMAVLILFGFAQDVSAYAPLGCFGFINLATFGASSAIARAFDRDRNPLISTIAPVVLYAVAFLLVWLFASFSGNHLVQLAPLVNVFVVTYILHILIAPVFDLGRMVGPLTGKLT
;
A
#
# COMPACT_ATOMS: atom_id res chain seq x y z
N MET A 1 12.80 -8.61 -32.69
CA MET A 1 12.88 -7.13 -32.59
C MET A 1 11.87 -6.50 -31.61
N ALA A 2 10.67 -7.05 -31.41
CA ALA A 2 9.66 -6.48 -30.48
C ALA A 2 10.12 -6.39 -29.00
N ARG A 3 10.88 -7.38 -28.51
CA ARG A 3 11.37 -7.44 -27.12
C ARG A 3 12.33 -6.30 -26.74
N ARG A 4 13.12 -5.80 -27.70
CA ARG A 4 14.08 -4.68 -27.48
C ARG A 4 13.36 -3.34 -27.31
N ARG A 5 12.36 -3.06 -28.16
CA ARG A 5 11.52 -1.85 -28.05
C ARG A 5 10.71 -1.80 -26.75
N GLN A 6 10.28 -2.95 -26.24
CA GLN A 6 9.55 -3.02 -24.97
C GLN A 6 10.45 -2.70 -23.77
N ILE A 7 11.71 -3.18 -23.78
CA ILE A 7 12.72 -2.86 -22.76
C ILE A 7 13.11 -1.37 -22.83
N GLU A 8 13.29 -0.80 -24.02
CA GLU A 8 13.56 0.64 -24.19
C GLU A 8 12.39 1.53 -23.74
N ARG A 9 11.14 1.14 -24.00
CA ARG A 9 9.95 1.85 -23.50
C ARG A 9 9.81 1.77 -22.00
N LEU A 10 10.07 0.61 -21.39
CA LEU A 10 10.09 0.44 -19.94
C LEU A 10 11.18 1.31 -19.30
N ASN A 11 12.35 1.40 -19.94
CA ASN A 11 13.43 2.29 -19.51
C ASN A 11 13.05 3.77 -19.65
N GLY A 12 12.32 4.15 -20.70
CA GLY A 12 11.79 5.51 -20.88
C GLY A 12 10.77 5.89 -19.82
N ILE A 13 9.80 5.01 -19.53
CA ILE A 13 8.79 5.22 -18.49
C ILE A 13 9.44 5.28 -17.11
N ALA A 14 10.38 4.39 -16.81
CA ALA A 14 11.12 4.40 -15.56
C ALA A 14 11.95 5.69 -15.40
N ARG A 15 12.52 6.22 -16.49
CA ARG A 15 13.25 7.49 -16.49
C ARG A 15 12.33 8.69 -16.28
N ILE A 16 11.20 8.76 -16.98
CA ILE A 16 10.18 9.80 -16.78
C ILE A 16 9.65 9.75 -15.34
N TRP A 17 9.43 8.55 -14.80
CA TRP A 17 8.99 8.38 -13.41
C TRP A 17 10.07 8.86 -12.43
N ALA A 18 11.35 8.57 -12.69
CA ALA A 18 12.47 9.06 -11.91
C ALA A 18 12.55 10.59 -11.90
N GLU A 19 12.22 11.25 -13.01
CA GLU A 19 12.17 12.71 -13.16
C GLU A 19 10.88 13.33 -12.59
N THR A 20 9.85 12.52 -12.33
CA THR A 20 8.56 12.98 -11.77
C THR A 20 8.73 13.36 -10.29
N GLY A 21 8.39 14.61 -9.94
CA GLY A 21 8.51 15.12 -8.58
C GLY A 21 7.58 14.44 -7.55
N PRO A 22 7.90 14.52 -6.23
CA PRO A 22 7.16 13.83 -5.16
C PRO A 22 5.65 14.12 -5.14
N THR A 23 5.26 15.38 -5.40
CA THR A 23 3.85 15.79 -5.42
C THR A 23 3.07 15.10 -6.55
N SER A 24 3.65 15.02 -7.75
CA SER A 24 3.00 14.36 -8.89
C SER A 24 2.88 12.86 -8.66
N ARG A 25 3.92 12.21 -8.11
CA ARG A 25 3.85 10.79 -7.73
C ARG A 25 2.77 10.52 -6.70
N PHE A 26 2.64 11.41 -5.71
CA PHE A 26 1.60 11.33 -4.70
C PHE A 26 0.19 11.45 -5.31
N LEU A 27 -0.05 12.42 -6.19
CA LEU A 27 -1.35 12.60 -6.85
C LEU A 27 -1.70 11.41 -7.74
N ILE A 28 -0.75 10.93 -8.53
CA ILE A 28 -0.94 9.75 -9.40
C ILE A 28 -1.22 8.51 -8.55
N GLY A 29 -0.45 8.27 -7.48
CA GLY A 29 -0.70 7.18 -6.54
C GLY A 29 -2.08 7.26 -5.90
N THR A 30 -2.50 8.46 -5.49
CA THR A 30 -3.84 8.70 -4.92
C THR A 30 -4.94 8.38 -5.93
N LEU A 31 -4.78 8.82 -7.18
CA LEU A 31 -5.72 8.51 -8.27
C LEU A 31 -5.79 7.01 -8.57
N ILE A 32 -4.65 6.30 -8.53
CA ILE A 32 -4.63 4.84 -8.72
C ILE A 32 -5.39 4.15 -7.59
N VAL A 33 -5.18 4.54 -6.34
CA VAL A 33 -5.93 3.99 -5.21
C VAL A 33 -7.41 4.27 -5.35
N ALA A 34 -7.79 5.49 -5.72
CA ALA A 34 -9.19 5.85 -5.96
C ALA A 34 -9.80 5.02 -7.08
N ALA A 35 -9.10 4.87 -8.22
CA ALA A 35 -9.59 4.09 -9.36
C ALA A 35 -9.78 2.62 -9.00
N ILE A 36 -8.79 2.01 -8.32
CA ILE A 36 -8.92 0.62 -7.87
C ILE A 36 -10.05 0.50 -6.85
N GLY A 37 -10.16 1.40 -5.88
CA GLY A 37 -11.25 1.41 -4.91
C GLY A 37 -12.62 1.51 -5.56
N LEU A 38 -12.80 2.45 -6.48
CA LEU A 38 -14.05 2.66 -7.23
C LEU A 38 -14.44 1.44 -8.06
N VAL A 39 -13.49 0.80 -8.75
CA VAL A 39 -13.80 -0.43 -9.49
C VAL A 39 -14.18 -1.57 -8.53
N GLY A 40 -13.62 -1.59 -7.33
CA GLY A 40 -13.99 -2.54 -6.27
C GLY A 40 -15.40 -2.40 -5.72
N LEU A 41 -16.04 -1.25 -5.91
CA LEU A 41 -17.44 -1.04 -5.53
C LEU A 41 -18.42 -1.74 -6.48
N THR A 42 -17.94 -2.19 -7.64
CA THR A 42 -18.77 -2.91 -8.61
C THR A 42 -18.65 -4.42 -8.37
N PRO A 43 -19.78 -5.15 -8.22
CA PRO A 43 -19.75 -6.61 -8.16
C PRO A 43 -19.13 -7.15 -9.46
N LYS A 44 -18.04 -7.90 -9.35
CA LYS A 44 -17.32 -8.48 -10.48
C LYS A 44 -17.42 -10.00 -10.37
N THR A 45 -18.11 -10.63 -11.30
CA THR A 45 -18.08 -12.08 -11.47
C THR A 45 -17.22 -12.42 -12.68
N LEU A 46 -16.32 -13.38 -12.53
CA LEU A 46 -15.52 -13.94 -13.63
C LEU A 46 -15.65 -15.47 -13.55
N PHE A 47 -16.07 -16.11 -14.64
CA PHE A 47 -16.30 -17.57 -14.67
C PHE A 47 -17.22 -18.05 -13.52
N ASN A 48 -18.33 -17.35 -13.26
CA ASN A 48 -19.27 -17.62 -12.16
C ASN A 48 -18.67 -17.58 -10.74
N THR A 49 -17.48 -16.97 -10.56
CA THR A 49 -16.86 -16.78 -9.24
C THR A 49 -16.79 -15.29 -8.92
N GLU A 50 -17.10 -14.89 -7.69
CA GLU A 50 -16.89 -13.51 -7.23
C GLU A 50 -15.40 -13.18 -7.21
N LEU A 51 -15.04 -12.10 -7.87
CA LEU A 51 -13.66 -11.67 -7.98
C LEU A 51 -13.24 -10.99 -6.67
N VAL A 52 -12.22 -11.57 -6.03
CA VAL A 52 -11.64 -11.02 -4.81
C VAL A 52 -10.93 -9.71 -5.10
N TRP A 53 -11.33 -8.63 -4.43
CA TRP A 53 -10.81 -7.29 -4.69
C TRP A 53 -9.65 -6.90 -3.75
N PRO A 54 -8.54 -6.31 -4.25
CA PRO A 54 -7.38 -5.98 -3.42
C PRO A 54 -7.57 -4.72 -2.57
N TYR A 55 -6.84 -4.65 -1.44
CA TYR A 55 -6.70 -3.43 -0.64
C TYR A 55 -5.57 -2.54 -1.18
N ALA A 56 -5.87 -1.73 -2.20
CA ALA A 56 -4.90 -0.79 -2.78
C ALA A 56 -4.34 0.24 -1.78
N THR A 57 -5.12 0.59 -0.76
CA THR A 57 -4.71 1.48 0.34
C THR A 57 -3.54 0.91 1.14
N PHE A 58 -3.46 -0.41 1.33
CA PHE A 58 -2.29 -1.02 1.98
C PHE A 58 -1.04 -0.93 1.10
N VAL A 59 -1.18 -1.06 -0.23
CA VAL A 59 -0.06 -0.85 -1.16
C VAL A 59 0.46 0.58 -1.08
N ALA A 60 -0.45 1.56 -1.06
CA ALA A 60 -0.10 2.96 -0.88
C ALA A 60 0.53 3.23 0.49
N ALA A 61 -0.02 2.67 1.58
CA ALA A 61 0.52 2.81 2.92
C ALA A 61 1.96 2.31 3.03
N VAL A 62 2.26 1.13 2.46
CA VAL A 62 3.61 0.59 2.42
C VAL A 62 4.53 1.48 1.59
N GLY A 63 4.13 1.84 0.35
CA GLY A 63 4.98 2.64 -0.55
C GLY A 63 5.25 4.06 -0.04
N TRP A 64 4.21 4.79 0.37
CA TRP A 64 4.35 6.13 0.94
C TRP A 64 5.14 6.09 2.25
N GLY A 65 4.92 5.07 3.10
CA GLY A 65 5.62 4.92 4.36
C GLY A 65 7.13 4.79 4.20
N ARG A 66 7.60 4.08 3.16
CA ARG A 66 9.04 3.97 2.83
C ARG A 66 9.70 5.32 2.52
N SER A 67 8.92 6.29 2.06
CA SER A 67 9.39 7.64 1.73
C SER A 67 9.53 8.54 2.97
N GLY A 68 8.96 8.10 4.11
CA GLY A 68 8.95 8.83 5.38
C GLY A 68 7.53 9.19 5.84
N LEU A 69 7.42 9.69 7.07
CA LEU A 69 6.17 10.20 7.61
C LEU A 69 5.83 11.55 6.97
N GLY A 70 4.58 11.71 6.51
CA GLY A 70 4.09 12.94 5.93
C GLY A 70 2.59 13.10 6.14
N LEU A 71 2.15 14.33 6.41
CA LEU A 71 0.75 14.64 6.69
C LEU A 71 -0.18 14.31 5.52
N ARG A 72 0.28 14.56 4.28
CA ARG A 72 -0.55 14.39 3.06
C ARG A 72 -0.92 12.92 2.82
N PRO A 73 0.04 11.95 2.82
CA PRO A 73 -0.30 10.52 2.81
C PRO A 73 -1.22 10.11 3.96
N MET A 74 -0.98 10.59 5.18
CA MET A 74 -1.83 10.25 6.34
C MET A 74 -3.29 10.66 6.12
N ALA A 75 -3.53 11.90 5.67
CA ALA A 75 -4.89 12.39 5.41
C ALA A 75 -5.61 11.56 4.34
N VAL A 76 -4.92 11.20 3.26
CA VAL A 76 -5.49 10.36 2.18
C VAL A 76 -5.76 8.93 2.67
N LEU A 77 -4.86 8.35 3.47
CA LEU A 77 -5.05 7.02 4.05
C LEU A 77 -6.21 6.96 5.05
N ILE A 78 -6.44 8.04 5.81
CA ILE A 78 -7.61 8.18 6.69
C ILE A 78 -8.89 8.27 5.86
N LEU A 79 -8.91 9.13 4.83
CA LEU A 79 -10.06 9.31 3.95
C LEU A 79 -10.48 7.99 3.29
N PHE A 80 -9.52 7.29 2.67
CA PHE A 80 -9.81 5.99 2.07
C PHE A 80 -10.12 4.92 3.11
N GLY A 81 -9.54 5.01 4.32
CA GLY A 81 -9.91 4.15 5.44
C GLY A 81 -11.40 4.25 5.76
N PHE A 82 -11.94 5.46 5.87
CA PHE A 82 -13.39 5.65 6.05
C PHE A 82 -14.22 5.08 4.90
N ALA A 83 -13.76 5.25 3.65
CA ALA A 83 -14.44 4.65 2.51
C ALA A 83 -14.45 3.10 2.58
N GLN A 84 -13.36 2.50 3.06
CA GLN A 84 -13.28 1.06 3.31
C GLN A 84 -14.21 0.62 4.45
N ASP A 85 -14.27 1.39 5.55
CA ASP A 85 -15.17 1.10 6.68
C ASP A 85 -16.63 1.03 6.19
N VAL A 86 -17.06 2.01 5.39
CA VAL A 86 -18.41 2.05 4.80
C VAL A 86 -18.64 0.87 3.85
N SER A 87 -17.67 0.56 3.00
CA SER A 87 -17.80 -0.49 1.98
C SER A 87 -17.83 -1.90 2.59
N ALA A 88 -17.14 -2.11 3.71
CA ALA A 88 -17.03 -3.40 4.39
C ALA A 88 -17.99 -3.54 5.59
N TYR A 89 -18.86 -2.55 5.83
CA TYR A 89 -19.73 -2.48 7.02
C TYR A 89 -18.96 -2.64 8.34
N ALA A 90 -17.74 -2.10 8.40
CA ALA A 90 -16.87 -2.19 9.56
C ALA A 90 -17.06 -0.98 10.49
N PRO A 91 -16.67 -1.07 11.78
CA PRO A 91 -16.70 0.07 12.69
C PRO A 91 -15.89 1.25 12.14
N LEU A 92 -16.45 2.46 12.22
CA LEU A 92 -15.82 3.66 11.70
C LEU A 92 -14.44 3.88 12.33
N GLY A 93 -13.44 4.09 11.48
CA GLY A 93 -12.05 4.35 11.85
C GLY A 93 -11.15 3.10 11.87
N CYS A 94 -11.67 1.88 11.71
CA CYS A 94 -10.86 0.67 11.80
C CYS A 94 -9.86 0.56 10.64
N PHE A 95 -10.29 0.74 9.38
CA PHE A 95 -9.39 0.72 8.24
C PHE A 95 -8.49 1.96 8.23
N GLY A 96 -8.96 3.10 8.71
CA GLY A 96 -8.12 4.28 8.91
C GLY A 96 -6.95 3.99 9.86
N PHE A 97 -7.22 3.34 10.99
CA PHE A 97 -6.20 2.90 11.93
C PHE A 97 -5.23 1.90 11.29
N ILE A 98 -5.72 0.86 10.60
CA ILE A 98 -4.86 -0.16 9.97
C ILE A 98 -3.97 0.47 8.89
N ASN A 99 -4.51 1.37 8.07
CA ASN A 99 -3.76 2.08 7.05
C ASN A 99 -2.62 2.91 7.68
N LEU A 100 -2.90 3.66 8.76
CA LEU A 100 -1.89 4.44 9.46
C LEU A 100 -0.86 3.59 10.20
N ALA A 101 -1.28 2.48 10.81
CA ALA A 101 -0.38 1.53 11.45
C ALA A 101 0.58 0.91 10.44
N THR A 102 0.06 0.51 9.26
CA THR A 102 0.86 -0.04 8.15
C THR A 102 1.83 1.01 7.60
N PHE A 103 1.36 2.25 7.41
CA PHE A 103 2.18 3.38 6.96
C PHE A 103 3.31 3.69 7.96
N GLY A 104 2.97 3.77 9.25
CA GLY A 104 3.92 4.00 10.34
C GLY A 104 4.97 2.89 10.44
N ALA A 105 4.53 1.63 10.43
CA ALA A 105 5.43 0.47 10.47
C ALA A 105 6.35 0.42 9.24
N SER A 106 5.82 0.70 8.04
CA SER A 106 6.63 0.81 6.82
C SER A 106 7.71 1.90 6.95
N SER A 107 7.36 3.06 7.49
CA SER A 107 8.32 4.14 7.74
C SER A 107 9.38 3.79 8.78
N ALA A 108 8.99 3.05 9.83
CA ALA A 108 9.89 2.60 10.88
C ALA A 108 10.90 1.59 10.35
N ILE A 109 10.44 0.60 9.57
CA ILE A 109 11.31 -0.39 8.92
C ILE A 109 12.27 0.31 7.96
N ALA A 110 11.78 1.24 7.12
CA ALA A 110 12.62 1.96 6.18
C ALA A 110 13.74 2.73 6.91
N ARG A 111 13.43 3.39 8.03
CA ARG A 111 14.41 4.11 8.86
C ARG A 111 15.41 3.16 9.53
N ALA A 112 14.94 2.04 10.07
CA ALA A 112 15.78 1.07 10.78
C ALA A 112 16.83 0.43 9.85
N PHE A 113 16.45 0.16 8.59
CA PHE A 113 17.30 -0.52 7.61
C PHE A 113 17.85 0.41 6.53
N ASP A 114 17.96 1.71 6.81
CA ASP A 114 18.47 2.68 5.84
C ASP A 114 19.96 2.46 5.51
N ARG A 115 20.73 2.01 6.51
CA ARG A 115 22.15 1.69 6.36
C ARG A 115 22.39 0.31 5.77
N ASP A 116 21.54 -0.64 6.12
CA ASP A 116 21.64 -2.03 5.67
C ASP A 116 20.79 -2.20 4.43
N ARG A 117 21.33 -1.86 3.25
CA ARG A 117 20.73 -2.15 1.93
C ARG A 117 20.72 -3.67 1.64
N ASN A 118 20.19 -4.46 2.56
CA ASN A 118 20.06 -5.90 2.40
C ASN A 118 18.84 -6.18 1.50
N PRO A 119 19.04 -6.78 0.32
CA PRO A 119 17.94 -7.07 -0.61
C PRO A 119 16.86 -7.96 0.02
N LEU A 120 17.23 -8.84 0.95
CA LEU A 120 16.30 -9.72 1.67
C LEU A 120 15.23 -8.93 2.45
N ILE A 121 15.61 -7.81 3.07
CA ILE A 121 14.69 -6.95 3.83
C ILE A 121 13.71 -6.27 2.88
N SER A 122 14.19 -5.81 1.72
CA SER A 122 13.34 -5.14 0.73
C SER A 122 12.25 -6.05 0.16
N THR A 123 12.49 -7.37 0.13
CA THR A 123 11.53 -8.39 -0.31
C THR A 123 10.60 -8.88 0.79
N ILE A 124 11.13 -9.12 2.01
CA ILE A 124 10.35 -9.72 3.12
C ILE A 124 9.52 -8.67 3.87
N ALA A 125 10.01 -7.45 4.02
CA ALA A 125 9.32 -6.43 4.80
C ALA A 125 7.87 -6.15 4.32
N PRO A 126 7.58 -6.03 3.01
CA PRO A 126 6.21 -5.90 2.54
C PRO A 126 5.32 -7.09 2.93
N VAL A 127 5.83 -8.32 2.86
CA VAL A 127 5.08 -9.53 3.23
C VAL A 127 4.70 -9.49 4.71
N VAL A 128 5.64 -9.13 5.58
CA VAL A 128 5.40 -9.02 7.03
C VAL A 128 4.41 -7.89 7.33
N LEU A 129 4.57 -6.73 6.68
CA LEU A 129 3.65 -5.59 6.83
C LEU A 129 2.22 -5.97 6.44
N TYR A 130 2.05 -6.68 5.32
CA TYR A 130 0.74 -7.17 4.93
C TYR A 130 0.21 -8.23 5.89
N ALA A 131 1.04 -9.16 6.36
CA ALA A 131 0.59 -10.17 7.31
C ALA A 131 0.04 -9.52 8.59
N VAL A 132 0.73 -8.51 9.11
CA VAL A 132 0.26 -7.73 10.27
C VAL A 132 -1.01 -6.94 9.94
N ALA A 133 -1.07 -6.25 8.79
CA ALA A 133 -2.25 -5.50 8.39
C ALA A 133 -3.50 -6.38 8.26
N PHE A 134 -3.39 -7.54 7.60
CA PHE A 134 -4.47 -8.49 7.44
C PHE A 134 -4.84 -9.19 8.76
N LEU A 135 -3.87 -9.41 9.65
CA LEU A 135 -4.15 -9.88 11.00
C LEU A 135 -4.98 -8.85 11.79
N LEU A 136 -4.69 -7.56 11.63
CA LEU A 136 -5.54 -6.50 12.22
C LEU A 136 -6.94 -6.50 11.60
N VAL A 137 -7.07 -6.63 10.27
CA VAL A 137 -8.39 -6.75 9.61
C VAL A 137 -9.17 -7.93 10.18
N TRP A 138 -8.54 -9.10 10.29
CA TRP A 138 -9.15 -10.29 10.84
C TRP A 138 -9.59 -10.10 12.29
N LEU A 139 -8.75 -9.46 13.10
CA LEU A 139 -9.00 -9.18 14.50
C LEU A 139 -10.19 -8.21 14.65
N PHE A 140 -10.21 -7.09 13.94
CA PHE A 140 -11.33 -6.15 13.97
C PHE A 140 -12.63 -6.76 13.45
N ALA A 141 -12.57 -7.54 12.37
CA ALA A 141 -13.74 -8.25 11.85
C ALA A 141 -14.28 -9.27 12.87
N SER A 142 -13.40 -10.00 13.55
CA SER A 142 -13.80 -11.00 14.55
C SER A 142 -14.35 -10.36 15.82
N PHE A 143 -13.74 -9.27 16.30
CA PHE A 143 -14.25 -8.51 17.44
C PHE A 143 -15.59 -7.85 17.13
N SER A 144 -15.73 -7.21 15.96
CA SER A 144 -16.99 -6.57 15.56
C SER A 144 -18.10 -7.59 15.31
N GLY A 145 -17.75 -8.78 14.80
CA GLY A 145 -18.71 -9.86 14.56
C GLY A 145 -19.07 -10.67 15.80
N ASN A 146 -18.36 -10.51 16.92
CA ASN A 146 -18.47 -11.34 18.13
C ASN A 146 -18.29 -12.85 17.87
N HIS A 147 -17.54 -13.21 16.84
CA HIS A 147 -17.18 -14.58 16.49
C HIS A 147 -15.89 -14.58 15.65
N LEU A 148 -15.19 -15.72 15.57
CA LEU A 148 -14.01 -15.83 14.73
C LEU A 148 -14.40 -15.91 13.25
N VAL A 149 -13.97 -14.92 12.47
CA VAL A 149 -14.22 -14.88 11.02
C VAL A 149 -13.32 -15.89 10.31
N GLN A 150 -13.83 -16.50 9.22
CA GLN A 150 -13.07 -17.45 8.42
C GLN A 150 -11.80 -16.80 7.83
N LEU A 151 -10.70 -17.54 7.87
CA LEU A 151 -9.41 -17.07 7.33
C LEU A 151 -9.32 -17.16 5.81
N ALA A 152 -10.00 -18.13 5.19
CA ALA A 152 -9.85 -18.40 3.75
C ALA A 152 -10.14 -17.17 2.86
N PRO A 153 -11.22 -16.38 3.08
CA PRO A 153 -11.46 -15.17 2.30
C PRO A 153 -10.35 -14.12 2.47
N LEU A 154 -9.81 -13.98 3.69
CA LEU A 154 -8.73 -13.04 3.99
C LEU A 154 -7.42 -13.43 3.30
N VAL A 155 -7.11 -14.72 3.25
CA VAL A 155 -5.93 -15.23 2.54
C VAL A 155 -6.03 -14.93 1.04
N ASN A 156 -7.22 -15.09 0.44
CA ASN A 156 -7.41 -14.74 -0.97
C ASN A 156 -7.18 -13.23 -1.21
N VAL A 157 -7.75 -12.36 -0.37
CA VAL A 157 -7.56 -10.91 -0.51
C VAL A 157 -6.10 -10.51 -0.27
N PHE A 158 -5.41 -11.17 0.66
CA PHE A 158 -3.98 -10.98 0.90
C PHE A 158 -3.17 -11.28 -0.37
N VAL A 159 -3.42 -12.43 -1.02
CA VAL A 159 -2.70 -12.83 -2.23
C VAL A 159 -2.97 -11.83 -3.36
N VAL A 160 -4.21 -11.44 -3.61
CA VAL A 160 -4.54 -10.47 -4.66
C VAL A 160 -3.92 -9.09 -4.37
N THR A 161 -3.92 -8.67 -3.11
CA THR A 161 -3.27 -7.41 -2.67
C THR A 161 -1.75 -7.48 -2.86
N TYR A 162 -1.13 -8.63 -2.60
CA TYR A 162 0.30 -8.82 -2.83
C TYR A 162 0.66 -8.86 -4.32
N ILE A 163 -0.16 -9.50 -5.15
CA ILE A 163 -0.01 -9.44 -6.61
C ILE A 163 -0.09 -7.98 -7.07
N LEU A 164 -1.07 -7.23 -6.57
CA LEU A 164 -1.17 -5.80 -6.85
C LEU A 164 0.10 -5.06 -6.43
N HIS A 165 0.62 -5.32 -5.23
CA HIS A 165 1.88 -4.73 -4.77
C HIS A 165 3.02 -4.94 -5.78
N ILE A 166 3.23 -6.17 -6.25
CA ILE A 166 4.28 -6.46 -7.23
C ILE A 166 4.12 -5.61 -8.51
N LEU A 167 2.89 -5.38 -8.95
CA LEU A 167 2.59 -4.65 -10.18
C LEU A 167 2.78 -3.13 -10.04
N ILE A 168 2.40 -2.54 -8.91
CA ILE A 168 2.28 -1.08 -8.79
C ILE A 168 3.09 -0.45 -7.64
N ALA A 169 3.82 -1.23 -6.83
CA ALA A 169 4.62 -0.70 -5.72
C ALA A 169 5.58 0.44 -6.09
N PRO A 170 6.30 0.42 -7.24
CA PRO A 170 7.20 1.52 -7.61
C PRO A 170 6.50 2.87 -7.79
N VAL A 171 5.19 2.86 -8.06
CA VAL A 171 4.38 4.06 -8.25
C VAL A 171 4.09 4.78 -6.93
N PHE A 172 4.20 4.08 -5.81
CA PHE A 172 3.97 4.66 -4.48
C PHE A 172 5.24 5.14 -3.80
N ASP A 173 6.40 5.02 -4.44
CA ASP A 173 7.64 5.60 -3.92
C ASP A 173 7.70 7.11 -4.23
N LEU A 174 7.51 7.93 -3.21
CA LEU A 174 7.50 9.39 -3.33
C LEU A 174 8.92 9.98 -3.44
N GLY A 175 9.96 9.16 -3.31
CA GLY A 175 11.31 9.63 -3.10
C GLY A 175 11.49 10.09 -1.66
N ARG A 176 12.50 9.54 -0.98
CA ARG A 176 12.83 9.94 0.38
C ARG A 176 13.17 11.43 0.45
N MET A 177 12.50 12.15 1.34
CA MET A 177 13.07 13.37 1.90
C MET A 177 14.12 12.94 2.91
N VAL A 178 15.40 13.02 2.54
CA VAL A 178 16.48 12.98 3.52
C VAL A 178 16.32 14.24 4.35
N GLY A 179 15.65 14.14 5.51
CA GLY A 179 15.63 15.22 6.48
C GLY A 179 17.08 15.60 6.82
N PRO A 180 17.37 16.88 7.13
CA PRO A 180 18.70 17.26 7.60
C PRO A 180 19.07 16.33 8.75
N LEU A 181 20.25 15.71 8.67
CA LEU A 181 20.85 15.06 9.83
C LEU A 181 20.98 16.15 10.89
N THR A 182 20.04 16.21 11.83
CA THR A 182 20.16 17.04 13.03
C THR A 182 21.30 16.45 13.85
N GLY A 183 22.50 16.91 13.50
CA GLY A 183 23.79 16.35 13.92
C GLY A 183 24.95 17.21 13.45
N LYS A 184 24.74 18.54 13.42
CA LYS A 184 25.81 19.52 13.58
C LYS A 184 25.42 20.38 14.78
N LEU A 185 25.73 19.86 15.96
CA LEU A 185 26.00 20.73 17.10
C LEU A 185 27.45 21.18 16.92
N THR A 186 27.61 22.39 16.36
CA THR A 186 28.76 23.26 16.67
C THR A 186 28.79 23.54 18.17
#